data_AF-A0A6J4SKD7-F1
#
_entry.id   AF-A0A6J4SKD7-F1
#
_cell.length_a   1.000
_cell.length_b   1.000
_cell.length_c   1.000
_cell.angle_alpha   90.00
_cell.angle_beta   90.00
_cell.angle_gamma   90.00
#
_symmetry.space_group_name_H-M   'P 1'
#
loop_
_entity.id
_entity.type
_entity.pdbx_description
1 polymer ?
#
loop_
_entity_poly.entity_id
_entity_poly.type
_entity_poly.pdbx_seq_one_letter_code
_entity_poly.pdbx_strand_id
1 'polypeptide(L)'
;MTTQEPQGPPPGMGGAGAAGAPSEEEMQAALDEQMRRLTVPDVIIQTVVTLINLGARKLGLTGAPEDAAERDLEQARMAIEGTRALLPLVPAEVGQIREALSQLQMAYAREAGGQGPAPAAEASGAPDAEPVPGAPKPDPAAPDEEAERAKARAKIWTPGSG
;
A
#
# COMPACT_ATOMS: atom_id res chain seq x y z
N MET A 1 59.88 -61.77 18.32
CA MET A 1 59.51 -60.66 17.43
C MET A 1 58.32 -61.12 16.63
N THR A 2 57.12 -60.71 17.02
CA THR A 2 55.86 -61.10 16.36
C THR A 2 55.50 -60.03 15.34
N THR A 3 55.41 -60.43 14.08
CA THR A 3 54.93 -59.62 12.95
C THR A 3 53.44 -59.32 13.14
N GLN A 4 53.07 -58.05 13.05
CA GLN A 4 51.68 -57.58 13.07
C GLN A 4 51.28 -57.22 11.64
N GLU A 5 50.35 -57.99 11.06
CA GLU A 5 49.77 -57.75 9.75
C GLU A 5 48.85 -56.51 9.75
N PRO A 6 48.74 -55.79 8.62
CA PRO A 6 47.93 -54.58 8.52
C PRO A 6 46.44 -54.93 8.44
N GLN A 7 45.66 -54.39 9.36
CA GLN A 7 44.19 -54.46 9.31
C GLN A 7 43.68 -53.57 8.17
N GLY A 8 43.11 -54.18 7.14
CA GLY A 8 42.41 -53.46 6.07
C GLY A 8 41.14 -52.76 6.58
N PRO A 9 40.70 -51.67 5.94
CA PRO A 9 39.48 -50.97 6.32
C PRO A 9 38.24 -51.86 6.13
N PRO A 10 37.20 -51.70 6.99
CA PRO A 10 35.98 -52.51 6.89
C PRO A 10 35.22 -52.25 5.58
N PRO A 11 34.60 -53.27 4.98
CA PRO A 11 33.81 -53.12 3.77
C PRO A 11 32.40 -52.58 4.13
N GLY A 12 31.92 -51.62 3.34
CA GLY A 12 30.48 -51.40 3.18
C GLY A 12 29.85 -50.29 4.02
N MET A 13 30.25 -49.03 3.80
CA MET A 13 29.33 -47.89 3.91
C MET A 13 29.29 -47.12 2.58
N GLY A 14 28.96 -47.83 1.51
CA GLY A 14 28.60 -47.22 0.23
C GLY A 14 27.10 -47.30 0.04
N GLY A 15 26.41 -46.16 0.13
CA GLY A 15 25.01 -46.02 -0.32
C GLY A 15 23.99 -45.70 0.77
N ALA A 16 24.06 -44.51 1.37
CA ALA A 16 22.98 -43.94 2.18
C ALA A 16 22.68 -42.49 1.78
N GLY A 17 22.69 -42.21 0.46
CA GLY A 17 22.55 -40.84 -0.07
C GLY A 17 21.46 -40.61 -1.10
N ALA A 18 20.62 -41.61 -1.43
CA ALA A 18 19.67 -41.49 -2.55
C ALA A 18 18.30 -42.16 -2.32
N ALA A 19 17.86 -42.29 -1.06
CA ALA A 19 16.59 -42.94 -0.70
C ALA A 19 15.59 -42.00 0.01
N GLY A 20 15.72 -40.68 -0.16
CA GLY A 20 14.95 -39.72 0.64
C GLY A 20 14.43 -38.47 -0.06
N ALA A 21 14.74 -38.26 -1.34
CA ALA A 21 14.15 -37.16 -2.11
C ALA A 21 12.94 -37.68 -2.89
N PRO A 22 11.74 -37.08 -2.75
CA PRO A 22 10.59 -37.46 -3.57
C PRO A 22 10.94 -37.30 -5.05
N SER A 23 10.48 -38.25 -5.85
CA SER A 23 10.62 -38.22 -7.30
C SER A 23 9.86 -37.04 -7.91
N GLU A 24 10.21 -36.65 -9.13
CA GLU A 24 9.53 -35.57 -9.84
C GLU A 24 8.02 -35.84 -10.01
N GLU A 25 7.65 -37.09 -10.28
CA GLU A 25 6.24 -37.52 -10.38
C GLU A 25 5.51 -37.41 -9.04
N GLU A 26 6.14 -37.80 -7.92
CA GLU A 26 5.57 -37.64 -6.58
C GLU A 26 5.40 -36.16 -6.22
N MET A 27 6.34 -35.30 -6.63
CA MET A 27 6.25 -33.85 -6.42
C MET A 27 5.10 -33.24 -7.22
N GLN A 28 4.92 -33.64 -8.48
CA GLN A 28 3.79 -33.21 -9.31
C GLN A 28 2.45 -33.65 -8.71
N ALA A 29 2.33 -34.92 -8.31
CA ALA A 29 1.12 -35.43 -7.68
C ALA A 29 0.79 -34.69 -6.36
N ALA A 30 1.81 -34.32 -5.58
CA ALA A 30 1.64 -33.53 -4.36
C ALA A 30 1.18 -32.09 -4.63
N LEU A 31 1.65 -31.46 -5.72
CA LEU A 31 1.20 -30.13 -6.12
C LEU A 31 -0.25 -30.16 -6.64
N ASP A 32 -0.60 -31.16 -7.46
CA ASP A 32 -1.96 -31.33 -7.98
C ASP A 32 -2.98 -31.52 -6.84
N GLU A 33 -2.62 -32.32 -5.83
CA GLU A 33 -3.47 -32.54 -4.67
C GLU A 33 -3.61 -31.26 -3.81
N GLN A 34 -2.58 -30.44 -3.70
CA GLN A 34 -2.68 -29.12 -3.05
C GLN A 34 -3.60 -28.19 -3.84
N MET A 35 -3.47 -28.14 -5.17
CA MET A 35 -4.31 -27.32 -6.04
C MET A 35 -5.79 -27.72 -5.97
N ARG A 36 -6.10 -29.01 -5.80
CA ARG A 36 -7.48 -29.49 -5.61
C ARG A 36 -8.14 -29.00 -4.32
N ARG A 37 -7.35 -28.76 -3.27
CA ARG A 37 -7.84 -28.33 -1.95
C ARG A 37 -7.99 -26.82 -1.84
N LEU A 38 -7.25 -26.05 -2.64
CA LEU A 38 -7.29 -24.60 -2.63
C LEU A 38 -8.60 -24.10 -3.27
N THR A 39 -9.27 -23.21 -2.56
CA THR A 39 -10.45 -22.52 -3.10
C THR A 39 -10.09 -21.09 -3.52
N VAL A 40 -10.73 -20.59 -4.58
CA VAL A 40 -10.54 -19.21 -5.03
C VAL A 40 -10.91 -18.19 -3.93
N PRO A 41 -12.01 -18.35 -3.16
CA PRO A 41 -12.32 -17.46 -2.04
C PRO A 41 -11.19 -17.38 -1.00
N ASP A 42 -10.55 -18.51 -0.65
CA ASP A 42 -9.45 -18.52 0.32
C ASP A 42 -8.25 -17.72 -0.19
N VAL A 43 -7.90 -17.85 -1.47
CA VAL A 43 -6.81 -17.09 -2.10
C VAL A 43 -7.12 -15.59 -2.13
N ILE A 44 -8.38 -15.21 -2.41
CA ILE A 44 -8.80 -13.81 -2.38
C ILE A 44 -8.68 -13.24 -0.97
N ILE A 45 -9.16 -13.96 0.04
CA ILE A 45 -9.06 -13.58 1.45
C ILE A 45 -7.59 -13.39 1.85
N GLN A 46 -6.74 -14.36 1.51
CA GLN A 46 -5.31 -14.29 1.80
C GLN A 46 -4.66 -13.09 1.12
N THR A 47 -4.99 -12.83 -0.15
CA THR A 47 -4.48 -11.68 -0.91
C THR A 47 -4.89 -10.36 -0.27
N VAL A 48 -6.15 -10.22 0.14
CA VAL A 48 -6.65 -9.02 0.83
C VAL A 48 -5.90 -8.80 2.15
N VAL A 49 -5.71 -9.85 2.95
CA VAL A 49 -4.94 -9.77 4.21
C VAL A 49 -3.50 -9.33 3.92
N THR A 50 -2.86 -9.90 2.89
CA THR A 50 -1.51 -9.50 2.47
C THR A 50 -1.44 -8.03 2.05
N LEU A 51 -2.41 -7.54 1.27
CA LEU A 51 -2.45 -6.13 0.84
C LEU A 51 -2.62 -5.19 2.03
N ILE A 52 -3.50 -5.51 2.98
CA ILE A 52 -3.70 -4.70 4.19
C ILE A 52 -2.41 -4.61 5.01
N ASN A 53 -1.75 -5.74 5.26
CA ASN A 53 -0.50 -5.78 6.02
C ASN A 53 0.63 -5.04 5.30
N LEU A 54 0.73 -5.20 3.97
CA LEU A 54 1.72 -4.48 3.18
C LEU A 54 1.45 -2.97 3.19
N GLY A 55 0.20 -2.54 3.04
CA GLY A 55 -0.19 -1.14 3.14
C GLY A 55 0.16 -0.54 4.50
N ALA A 56 -0.11 -1.26 5.60
CA ALA A 56 0.25 -0.82 6.95
C ALA A 56 1.77 -0.67 7.12
N ARG A 57 2.56 -1.59 6.55
CA ARG A 57 4.03 -1.49 6.54
C ARG A 57 4.52 -0.30 5.73
N LYS A 58 3.92 -0.01 4.58
CA LYS A 58 4.27 1.14 3.74
C LYS A 58 3.91 2.49 4.39
N LEU A 59 2.99 2.49 5.34
CA LEU A 59 2.70 3.64 6.21
C LEU A 59 3.61 3.72 7.45
N GLY A 60 4.50 2.73 7.66
CA GLY A 60 5.33 2.66 8.86
C GLY A 60 4.55 2.33 10.15
N LEU A 61 3.35 1.73 10.03
CA LEU A 61 2.56 1.29 11.18
C LEU A 61 3.06 -0.04 11.76
N THR A 62 3.82 -0.78 10.96
CA THR A 62 4.38 -2.10 11.32
C THR A 62 5.85 -2.12 10.92
N GLY A 63 6.77 -2.12 11.88
CA GLY A 63 8.22 -2.11 11.63
C GLY A 63 9.02 -1.55 12.80
N ALA A 64 10.35 -1.72 12.76
CA ALA A 64 11.24 -1.04 13.69
C ALA A 64 11.30 0.46 13.34
N PRO A 65 11.54 1.38 14.31
CA PRO A 65 11.56 2.83 14.06
C PRO A 65 12.56 3.25 12.96
N GLU A 66 13.60 2.45 12.75
CA GLU A 66 14.61 2.61 11.70
C GLU A 66 14.11 2.27 10.28
N ASP A 67 13.03 1.51 10.13
CA ASP A 67 12.32 1.29 8.85
C ASP A 67 11.34 2.43 8.52
N ALA A 68 11.11 3.38 9.44
CA ALA A 68 10.18 4.50 9.24
C ALA A 68 10.69 5.55 8.23
N ALA A 69 11.95 5.43 7.79
CA ALA A 69 12.59 6.35 6.84
C ALA A 69 12.05 6.22 5.41
N GLU A 70 11.35 5.14 5.05
CA GLU A 70 10.78 4.94 3.71
C GLU A 70 9.27 4.66 3.77
N ARG A 71 8.50 5.64 4.26
CA ARG A 71 7.06 5.66 4.04
C ARG A 71 6.79 5.83 2.54
N ASP A 72 5.93 4.97 1.98
CA ASP A 72 5.58 4.98 0.57
C ASP A 72 4.05 5.10 0.42
N LEU A 73 3.59 6.34 0.31
CA LEU A 73 2.17 6.66 0.19
C LEU A 73 1.56 6.13 -1.11
N GLU A 74 2.31 6.07 -2.20
CA GLU A 74 1.80 5.54 -3.48
C GLU A 74 1.53 4.04 -3.37
N GLN A 75 2.46 3.27 -2.79
CA GLN A 75 2.26 1.84 -2.54
C GLN A 75 1.14 1.60 -1.52
N ALA A 76 1.03 2.41 -0.46
CA ALA A 76 -0.06 2.29 0.50
C ALA A 76 -1.43 2.56 -0.15
N ARG A 77 -1.53 3.57 -1.02
CA ARG A 77 -2.73 3.87 -1.80
C ARG A 77 -3.10 2.71 -2.72
N MET A 78 -2.12 2.14 -3.43
CA MET A 78 -2.33 1.00 -4.31
C MET A 78 -2.86 -0.23 -3.54
N ALA A 79 -2.33 -0.50 -2.36
CA ALA A 79 -2.80 -1.57 -1.49
C ALA A 79 -4.26 -1.35 -1.03
N ILE A 80 -4.63 -0.11 -0.67
CA ILE A 80 -6.00 0.26 -0.30
C ILE A 80 -6.95 0.04 -1.48
N GLU A 81 -6.62 0.57 -2.65
CA GLU A 81 -7.50 0.46 -3.83
C GLU A 81 -7.63 -0.98 -4.32
N GLY A 82 -6.53 -1.75 -4.33
CA GLY A 82 -6.56 -3.18 -4.62
C GLY A 82 -7.44 -3.95 -3.64
N THR A 83 -7.34 -3.64 -2.34
CA THR A 83 -8.19 -4.25 -1.32
C THR A 83 -9.67 -3.91 -1.55
N ARG A 84 -9.99 -2.64 -1.84
CA ARG A 84 -11.37 -2.20 -2.11
C ARG A 84 -11.97 -2.90 -3.33
N ALA A 85 -11.17 -3.13 -4.37
CA ALA A 85 -11.61 -3.82 -5.57
C ALA A 85 -11.94 -5.30 -5.33
N LEU A 86 -11.19 -5.97 -4.43
CA LEU A 86 -11.39 -7.38 -4.08
C LEU A 86 -12.46 -7.59 -3.01
N LEU A 87 -12.73 -6.59 -2.17
CA LEU A 87 -13.65 -6.69 -1.03
C LEU A 87 -15.08 -7.18 -1.34
N PRO A 88 -15.69 -6.85 -2.51
CA PRO A 88 -17.00 -7.41 -2.88
C PRO A 88 -17.00 -8.93 -3.10
N LEU A 89 -15.83 -9.53 -3.34
CA LEU A 89 -15.66 -10.97 -3.55
C LEU A 89 -15.41 -11.72 -2.23
N VAL A 90 -15.15 -11.00 -1.14
CA VAL A 90 -14.92 -11.57 0.19
C VAL A 90 -16.27 -11.84 0.87
N PRO A 91 -16.48 -13.04 1.44
CA PRO A 91 -17.70 -13.36 2.20
C PRO A 91 -17.99 -12.34 3.31
N ALA A 92 -19.27 -12.01 3.50
CA ALA A 92 -19.69 -10.95 4.41
C ALA A 92 -19.35 -11.24 5.88
N GLU A 93 -19.20 -12.51 6.22
CA GLU A 93 -18.89 -13.03 7.55
C GLU A 93 -17.48 -12.63 8.01
N VAL A 94 -16.61 -12.19 7.09
CA VAL A 94 -15.24 -11.75 7.39
C VAL A 94 -15.20 -10.25 7.73
N GLY A 95 -16.03 -9.83 8.69
CA GLY A 95 -16.18 -8.43 9.10
C GLY A 95 -14.87 -7.74 9.52
N GLN A 96 -13.94 -8.50 10.09
CA GLN A 96 -12.60 -8.03 10.49
C GLN A 96 -11.80 -7.40 9.34
N ILE A 97 -11.99 -7.87 8.10
CA ILE A 97 -11.27 -7.33 6.93
C ILE A 97 -11.76 -5.92 6.60
N ARG A 98 -13.07 -5.68 6.69
CA ARG A 98 -13.66 -4.35 6.44
C ARG A 98 -13.20 -3.34 7.48
N GLU A 99 -13.14 -3.77 8.74
CA GLU A 99 -12.64 -2.97 9.84
C GLU A 99 -11.15 -2.64 9.64
N ALA A 100 -10.31 -3.64 9.34
CA ALA A 100 -8.89 -3.44 9.10
C ALA A 100 -8.62 -2.51 7.90
N LEU A 101 -9.39 -2.62 6.82
CA LEU A 101 -9.32 -1.69 5.68
C LEU A 101 -9.68 -0.25 6.11
N SER A 102 -10.72 -0.07 6.93
CA SER A 102 -11.14 1.24 7.42
C SER A 102 -10.05 1.88 8.28
N GLN A 103 -9.42 1.10 9.16
CA GLN A 103 -8.28 1.53 9.96
C GLN A 103 -7.08 1.94 9.09
N LEU A 104 -6.76 1.15 8.07
CA LEU A 104 -5.70 1.45 7.12
C LEU A 104 -5.97 2.76 6.36
N GLN A 105 -7.21 2.98 5.89
CA GLN A 105 -7.62 4.20 5.20
C GLN A 105 -7.50 5.44 6.10
N MET A 106 -7.89 5.33 7.37
CA MET A 106 -7.74 6.42 8.33
C MET A 106 -6.27 6.76 8.58
N ALA A 107 -5.40 5.75 8.71
CA ALA A 107 -3.96 5.96 8.86
C ALA A 107 -3.36 6.63 7.61
N TYR A 108 -3.72 6.15 6.42
CA TYR A 108 -3.32 6.77 5.16
C TYR A 108 -3.73 8.24 5.07
N ALA A 109 -4.97 8.57 5.44
CA ALA A 109 -5.47 9.95 5.39
C ALA A 109 -4.71 10.88 6.35
N ARG A 110 -4.32 10.41 7.53
CA ARG A 110 -3.50 11.19 8.48
C ARG A 110 -2.12 11.49 7.90
N GLU A 111 -1.48 10.50 7.30
CA GLU A 111 -0.15 10.63 6.71
C GLU A 111 -0.17 11.48 5.44
N ALA A 112 -1.14 11.27 4.54
CA ALA A 112 -1.31 12.04 3.32
C ALA A 112 -1.72 13.50 3.59
N GLY A 113 -2.54 13.73 4.63
CA GLY A 113 -2.93 15.08 5.08
C GLY A 113 -1.84 15.84 5.83
N GLY A 114 -0.88 15.13 6.43
CA GLY A 114 0.31 15.72 7.06
C GLY A 114 1.41 16.14 6.07
N GLN A 115 1.32 15.67 4.82
CA GLN A 115 2.30 15.90 3.75
C GLN A 115 1.75 16.70 2.55
N GLY A 116 0.62 17.42 2.73
CA GLY A 116 0.16 18.39 1.74
C GLY A 116 1.15 19.55 1.60
N PRO A 117 1.28 20.19 0.41
CA PRO A 117 2.04 21.43 0.30
C PRO A 117 1.53 22.37 1.40
N ALA A 118 2.45 23.04 2.10
CA ALA A 118 2.13 24.06 3.08
C ALA A 118 0.95 24.88 2.55
N PRO A 119 -0.09 25.15 3.37
CA PRO A 119 -1.13 26.06 2.92
C PRO A 119 -0.39 27.30 2.44
N ALA A 120 -0.46 27.57 1.14
CA ALA A 120 -0.20 28.91 0.66
C ALA A 120 -1.06 29.75 1.58
N ALA A 121 -0.40 30.59 2.38
CA ALA A 121 -1.06 31.48 3.29
C ALA A 121 -2.05 32.29 2.46
N GLU A 122 -3.27 31.80 2.35
CA GLU A 122 -4.44 32.61 2.17
C GLU A 122 -4.29 33.62 3.27
N ALA A 123 -4.03 34.85 2.84
CA ALA A 123 -3.84 35.98 3.70
C ALA A 123 -4.94 35.93 4.75
N SER A 124 -4.55 35.56 5.97
CA SER A 124 -5.34 35.74 7.18
C SER A 124 -5.63 37.23 7.26
N GLY A 125 -6.76 37.63 6.69
CA GLY A 125 -7.41 38.90 6.99
C GLY A 125 -7.71 38.87 8.47
N ALA A 126 -6.87 39.56 9.24
CA ALA A 126 -7.14 39.90 10.62
C ALA A 126 -8.33 40.87 10.71
N PRO A 127 -8.78 41.18 11.94
CA PRO A 127 -9.76 40.48 12.72
C PRO A 127 -11.17 41.09 12.56
N ASP A 128 -12.18 40.35 12.99
CA ASP A 128 -13.56 40.80 13.21
C ASP A 128 -13.56 42.14 13.98
N ALA A 129 -13.90 43.22 13.28
CA ALA A 129 -14.34 44.47 13.87
C ALA A 129 -15.86 44.47 13.83
N GLU A 130 -16.48 44.69 14.99
CA GLU A 130 -17.93 44.72 15.20
C GLU A 130 -18.67 45.57 14.15
N PRO A 131 -19.89 45.17 13.74
CA PRO A 131 -20.59 45.82 12.64
C PRO A 131 -21.14 47.19 13.06
N VAL A 132 -20.67 48.23 12.39
CA VAL A 132 -21.31 49.56 12.39
C VAL A 132 -22.60 49.49 11.56
N PRO A 133 -23.78 49.88 12.08
CA PRO A 133 -25.02 49.87 11.31
C PRO A 133 -25.05 51.04 10.33
N GLY A 134 -25.14 50.78 9.01
CA GLY A 134 -25.45 51.83 8.02
C GLY A 134 -24.74 51.81 6.66
N ALA A 135 -24.11 50.72 6.23
CA ALA A 135 -23.51 50.64 4.88
C ALA A 135 -24.47 49.96 3.85
N PRO A 136 -24.58 50.46 2.60
CA PRO A 136 -25.49 49.93 1.59
C PRO A 136 -25.00 48.58 1.05
N LYS A 137 -25.95 47.67 0.76
CA LYS A 137 -25.68 46.34 0.17
C LYS A 137 -25.11 46.47 -1.26
N PRO A 138 -24.12 45.66 -1.67
CA PRO A 138 -23.75 45.54 -3.06
C PRO A 138 -24.73 44.62 -3.80
N ASP A 139 -25.21 45.08 -4.96
CA ASP A 139 -26.08 44.35 -5.88
C ASP A 139 -25.35 43.15 -6.54
N PRO A 140 -26.06 42.04 -6.85
CA PRO A 140 -25.48 40.87 -7.51
C PRO A 140 -25.59 41.01 -9.04
N ALA A 141 -24.70 41.77 -9.67
CA ALA A 141 -24.60 41.79 -11.13
C ALA A 141 -23.21 42.24 -11.62
N ALA A 142 -22.34 41.27 -11.95
CA ALA A 142 -21.44 41.27 -13.13
C ALA A 142 -20.33 40.18 -12.98
N PRO A 143 -20.55 38.94 -13.44
CA PRO A 143 -19.49 37.91 -13.50
C PRO A 143 -18.50 38.11 -14.67
N ASP A 144 -18.76 39.05 -15.58
CA ASP A 144 -18.09 39.09 -16.88
C ASP A 144 -16.73 39.83 -16.89
N GLU A 145 -16.49 40.75 -15.94
CA GLU A 145 -15.24 41.52 -15.92
C GLU A 145 -14.03 40.75 -15.36
N GLU A 146 -14.28 39.82 -14.43
CA GLU A 146 -13.25 38.94 -13.84
C GLU A 146 -12.71 37.97 -14.90
N ALA A 147 -13.63 37.42 -15.72
CA ALA A 147 -13.30 36.52 -16.82
C ALA A 147 -12.56 37.23 -17.96
N GLU A 148 -12.89 38.48 -18.26
CA GLU A 148 -12.16 39.34 -19.21
C GLU A 148 -10.73 39.63 -18.74
N ARG A 149 -10.54 40.00 -17.46
CA ARG A 149 -9.20 40.17 -16.87
C ARG A 149 -8.38 38.88 -16.88
N ALA A 150 -9.00 37.73 -16.63
CA ALA A 150 -8.33 36.43 -16.69
C ALA A 150 -7.85 36.10 -18.12
N LYS A 151 -8.67 36.39 -19.14
CA LYS A 151 -8.29 36.19 -20.56
C LYS A 151 -7.18 37.15 -21.01
N ALA A 152 -7.16 38.38 -20.51
CA ALA A 152 -6.11 39.34 -20.81
C ALA A 152 -4.75 38.90 -20.23
N ARG A 153 -4.74 38.29 -19.04
CA ARG A 153 -3.53 37.75 -18.40
C ARG A 153 -2.97 36.52 -19.13
N ALA A 154 -3.84 35.65 -19.65
CA ALA A 154 -3.43 34.47 -20.42
C ALA A 154 -2.75 34.82 -21.76
N LYS A 155 -3.08 35.97 -22.37
CA LYS A 155 -2.46 36.44 -23.62
C LYS A 155 -1.07 37.04 -23.47
N ILE A 156 -0.64 37.33 -22.24
CA ILE A 156 0.67 37.94 -21.94
C ILE A 156 1.73 36.88 -21.63
N TRP A 157 1.34 35.63 -21.35
CA TRP A 157 2.26 34.54 -21.07
C TRP A 157 2.56 33.68 -22.30
N THR A 158 3.69 33.95 -22.96
CA THR A 158 4.32 33.01 -23.90
C THR A 158 5.47 32.29 -23.19
N PRO A 159 5.39 30.98 -22.92
CA PRO A 159 6.54 30.22 -22.44
C PRO A 159 7.58 30.16 -23.57
N GLY A 160 8.80 30.62 -23.26
CA GLY A 160 9.91 30.72 -24.19
C GLY A 160 10.26 29.37 -24.82
N SER A 161 10.39 29.38 -26.14
CA SER A 161 11.10 28.35 -26.90
C SER A 161 12.59 28.68 -26.86
N GLY A 162 13.39 27.79 -26.30
CA GLY A 162 14.85 27.82 -26.27
C GLY A 162 15.37 26.42 -26.00
#